data_AF-A0A9P5JFN7-F1
#
_entry.id   AF-A0A9P5JFN7-F1
#
_cell.length_a   1.000
_cell.length_b   1.000
_cell.length_c   1.000
_cell.angle_alpha   90.00
_cell.angle_beta   90.00
_cell.angle_gamma   90.00
#
_symmetry.space_group_name_H-M   'P 1'
#
loop_
_entity.id
_entity.type
_entity.pdbx_description
1 polymer ?
#
loop_
_entity_poly.entity_id
_entity_poly.type
_entity_poly.pdbx_seq_one_letter_code
_entity_poly.pdbx_strand_id
1 'polypeptide(L)'
;MSDDWEMILVEPRSQGSEELWRQCLDVRMKVFAEEQGFPVDTEIDDYDIKALHFLLRTKSTPEAPSPIPFGVIRFNPSTPSQGKLKLARLAVLPAYRRKGHAERLVEKVHEWAREELRSRSGVEEGKTTVWLHAQIPVIRFYER
;
A
#
# COMPACT_ATOMS: atom_id res chain seq x y z
N MET A 1 5.26 19.28 -12.58
CA MET A 1 6.47 18.51 -12.22
C MET A 1 6.15 17.08 -12.53
N SER A 2 6.83 16.47 -13.50
CA SER A 2 6.57 15.06 -13.84
C SER A 2 7.05 14.23 -12.67
N ASP A 3 6.16 13.45 -12.06
CA ASP A 3 6.53 12.57 -10.97
C ASP A 3 7.46 11.47 -11.49
N ASP A 4 8.70 11.42 -10.99
CA ASP A 4 9.73 10.42 -11.35
C ASP A 4 9.47 9.04 -10.71
N TRP A 5 8.24 8.81 -10.28
CA TRP A 5 7.81 7.59 -9.61
C TRP A 5 6.54 7.05 -10.28
N GLU A 6 6.31 5.76 -10.07
CA GLU A 6 5.13 5.05 -10.51
C GLU A 6 4.52 4.28 -9.35
N MET A 7 3.21 4.05 -9.46
CA MET A 7 2.48 3.20 -8.52
C MET A 7 2.02 1.94 -9.24
N ILE A 8 2.28 0.79 -8.63
CA ILE A 8 1.97 -0.52 -9.19
C ILE A 8 1.06 -1.26 -8.23
N LEU A 9 -0.07 -1.75 -8.74
CA LEU A 9 -0.91 -2.71 -8.04
C LEU A 9 -0.28 -4.09 -8.16
N VAL A 10 0.03 -4.69 -7.02
CA VAL A 10 0.58 -6.03 -6.89
C VAL A 10 -0.53 -6.93 -6.38
N GLU A 11 -1.10 -7.70 -7.31
CA GLU A 11 -2.13 -8.68 -7.01
C GLU A 11 -1.51 -10.00 -6.56
N PRO A 12 -2.14 -10.71 -5.61
CA PRO A 12 -1.65 -12.02 -5.21
C PRO A 12 -1.76 -13.00 -6.38
N ARG A 13 -0.69 -13.76 -6.62
CA ARG A 13 -0.62 -14.84 -7.62
C ARG A 13 -0.75 -14.40 -9.10
N SER A 14 -0.51 -13.12 -9.42
CA SER A 14 -0.40 -12.70 -10.82
C SER A 14 1.00 -13.00 -11.39
N GLN A 15 1.09 -13.19 -12.71
CA GLN A 15 2.37 -13.48 -13.37
C GLN A 15 3.33 -12.29 -13.24
N GLY A 16 4.55 -12.51 -12.73
CA GLY A 16 5.51 -11.44 -12.46
C GLY A 16 5.33 -10.70 -11.13
N SER A 17 4.35 -11.10 -10.30
CA SER A 17 4.10 -10.50 -8.99
C SER A 17 5.22 -10.74 -7.97
N GLU A 18 6.04 -11.78 -8.12
CA GLU A 18 7.03 -12.17 -7.10
C GLU A 18 8.11 -11.11 -6.88
N GLU A 19 8.64 -10.51 -7.95
CA GLU A 19 9.64 -9.44 -7.82
C GLU A 19 9.03 -8.17 -7.23
N LEU A 20 7.82 -7.81 -7.66
CA LEU A 20 7.09 -6.66 -7.12
C LEU A 20 6.70 -6.87 -5.66
N TRP A 21 6.37 -8.10 -5.29
CA TRP A 21 6.10 -8.50 -3.92
C TRP A 21 7.36 -8.41 -3.06
N ARG A 22 8.51 -8.86 -3.56
CA ARG A 22 9.79 -8.69 -2.88
C ARG A 22 10.10 -7.20 -2.64
N GLN A 23 9.86 -6.35 -3.63
CA GLN A 23 10.00 -4.89 -3.47
C GLN A 23 9.07 -4.32 -2.38
N CYS A 24 7.84 -4.84 -2.25
CA CYS A 24 6.94 -4.48 -1.15
C CYS A 24 7.51 -4.88 0.21
N LEU A 25 8.04 -6.11 0.31
CA LEU A 25 8.67 -6.62 1.53
C LEU A 25 9.91 -5.81 1.89
N ASP A 26 10.76 -5.46 0.93
CA ASP A 26 11.97 -4.67 1.19
C ASP A 26 11.66 -3.33 1.86
N VAL A 27 10.59 -2.64 1.42
CA VAL A 27 10.16 -1.38 2.05
C VAL A 27 9.61 -1.62 3.45
N ARG A 28 8.81 -2.68 3.64
CA ARG A 28 8.26 -3.07 4.95
C ARG A 28 9.37 -3.40 5.94
N MET A 29 10.33 -4.22 5.53
CA MET A 29 11.49 -4.61 6.33
C MET A 29 12.29 -3.39 6.80
N LYS A 30 12.61 -2.47 5.90
CA LYS A 30 13.34 -1.24 6.23
C LYS A 30 12.59 -0.36 7.23
N VAL A 31 11.27 -0.27 7.13
CA VAL A 31 10.47 0.62 7.98
C VAL A 31 10.08 -0.04 9.31
N PHE A 32 9.56 -1.27 9.27
CA PHE A 32 9.04 -1.95 10.45
C PHE A 32 10.14 -2.68 11.22
N ALA A 33 11.04 -3.38 10.55
CA ALA A 33 12.11 -4.11 11.25
C ALA A 33 13.32 -3.23 11.54
N GLU A 34 13.93 -2.63 10.52
CA GLU A 34 15.18 -1.88 10.70
C GLU A 34 14.96 -0.55 11.43
N GLU A 35 13.93 0.22 11.08
CA GLU A 35 13.67 1.53 11.68
C GLU A 35 12.87 1.45 12.98
N GLN A 36 11.81 0.64 13.03
CA GLN A 36 10.91 0.56 14.20
C GLN A 36 11.27 -0.58 15.17
N GLY A 37 12.16 -1.49 14.78
CA GLY A 37 12.65 -2.56 15.66
C GLY A 37 11.68 -3.74 15.83
N PHE A 38 10.70 -3.90 14.95
CA PHE A 38 9.82 -5.07 14.99
C PHE A 38 10.57 -6.34 14.55
N PRO A 39 10.28 -7.51 15.15
CA PRO A 39 10.89 -8.77 14.74
C PRO A 39 10.58 -9.12 13.28
N VAL A 40 11.60 -9.51 12.51
CA VAL A 40 11.51 -9.84 11.07
C VAL A 40 10.48 -10.94 10.78
N ASP A 41 10.37 -11.92 11.67
CA ASP A 41 9.44 -13.05 11.59
C ASP A 41 7.97 -12.62 11.72
N THR A 42 7.69 -11.42 12.22
CA THR A 42 6.33 -10.87 12.33
C THR A 42 5.89 -10.08 11.10
N GLU A 43 6.79 -9.85 10.14
CA GLU A 43 6.48 -9.04 8.98
C GLU A 43 5.57 -9.75 7.99
N ILE A 44 5.77 -11.05 7.76
CA ILE A 44 4.95 -11.83 6.84
C ILE A 44 3.86 -12.56 7.63
N ASP A 45 2.60 -12.35 7.25
CA ASP A 45 1.44 -13.01 7.86
C ASP A 45 0.60 -13.80 6.85
N ASP A 46 -0.34 -14.62 7.35
CA ASP A 46 -1.23 -15.44 6.50
C ASP A 46 -2.15 -14.62 5.58
N TYR A 47 -2.31 -13.32 5.84
CA TYR A 47 -3.12 -12.43 5.01
C TYR A 47 -2.37 -11.93 3.79
N ASP A 48 -1.03 -11.92 3.80
CA ASP A 48 -0.22 -11.42 2.68
C ASP A 48 -0.47 -12.23 1.39
N ILE A 49 -0.82 -13.52 1.49
CA ILE A 49 -1.13 -14.39 0.35
C ILE A 49 -2.43 -13.99 -0.38
N LYS A 50 -3.33 -13.26 0.29
CA LYS A 50 -4.66 -12.86 -0.23
C LYS A 50 -4.80 -11.36 -0.36
N ALA A 51 -3.84 -10.58 0.13
CA ALA A 51 -3.90 -9.14 0.16
C ALA A 51 -3.36 -8.54 -1.14
N LEU A 52 -3.95 -7.40 -1.50
CA LEU A 52 -3.45 -6.51 -2.54
C LEU A 52 -2.41 -5.59 -1.94
N HIS A 53 -1.37 -5.31 -2.70
CA HIS A 53 -0.33 -4.37 -2.28
C HIS A 53 -0.19 -3.27 -3.33
N PHE A 54 -0.11 -2.03 -2.88
CA PHE A 54 0.16 -0.90 -3.76
C PHE A 54 1.60 -0.47 -3.49
N LEU A 55 2.45 -0.62 -4.50
CA LEU A 55 3.87 -0.33 -4.43
C LEU A 55 4.15 1.02 -5.08
N LEU A 56 4.92 1.87 -4.41
CA LEU A 56 5.57 3.05 -4.99
C LEU A 56 7.04 2.77 -5.22
N ARG A 57 7.50 3.05 -6.44
CA ARG A 57 8.90 2.98 -6.81
C ARG A 57 9.28 4.07 -7.80
N THR A 58 10.56 4.39 -7.90
CA THR A 58 11.06 5.29 -8.95
C THR A 58 10.87 4.65 -10.32
N LYS A 59 10.64 5.45 -11.36
CA LYS A 59 10.60 4.96 -12.74
C LYS A 59 11.96 4.44 -13.15
N SER A 60 11.98 3.36 -13.93
CA SER A 60 13.20 2.93 -14.62
C SER A 60 13.47 3.92 -15.75
N THR A 61 14.65 4.53 -15.75
CA THR A 61 15.12 5.41 -16.84
C THR A 61 16.40 4.85 -17.44
N PRO A 62 16.80 5.25 -18.65
CA PRO A 62 18.10 4.85 -19.21
C PRO A 62 19.28 5.15 -18.27
N GLU A 63 19.18 6.22 -17.47
CA GLU A 63 20.18 6.65 -16.50
C GLU A 63 20.08 5.90 -15.16
N ALA A 64 18.89 5.41 -14.81
CA ALA A 64 18.60 4.66 -13.59
C ALA A 64 17.73 3.44 -13.90
N PRO A 65 18.33 2.36 -14.43
CA PRO A 65 17.58 1.20 -14.91
C PRO A 65 16.93 0.40 -13.78
N SER A 66 17.48 0.48 -12.56
CA SER A 66 16.95 -0.22 -11.39
C SER A 66 16.02 0.70 -10.59
N PRO A 67 14.70 0.40 -10.54
CA PRO A 67 13.76 1.21 -9.79
C PRO A 67 13.95 1.01 -8.28
N ILE A 68 13.84 2.10 -7.52
CA ILE A 68 13.98 2.08 -6.06
C ILE A 68 12.57 2.04 -5.46
N PRO A 69 12.15 0.94 -4.81
CA PRO A 69 10.89 0.91 -4.08
C PRO A 69 11.02 1.74 -2.81
N PHE A 70 10.02 2.58 -2.54
CA PHE A 70 10.08 3.52 -1.41
C PHE A 70 8.79 3.66 -0.63
N GLY A 71 7.67 3.11 -1.12
CA GLY A 71 6.39 3.18 -0.41
C GLY A 71 5.54 1.96 -0.68
N VAL A 72 4.75 1.55 0.30
CA VAL A 72 3.82 0.42 0.17
C VAL A 72 2.62 0.60 1.09
N ILE A 73 1.45 0.14 0.65
CA ILE A 73 0.29 -0.08 1.50
C ILE A 73 -0.36 -1.42 1.16
N ARG A 74 -0.81 -2.13 2.19
CA ARG A 74 -1.55 -3.37 2.06
C ARG A 74 -3.05 -3.12 2.22
N PHE A 75 -3.81 -3.77 1.35
CA PHE A 75 -5.26 -3.74 1.34
C PHE A 75 -5.83 -5.16 1.23
N ASN A 76 -6.76 -5.51 2.10
CA ASN A 76 -7.41 -6.81 2.06
C ASN A 76 -8.91 -6.68 1.74
N PRO A 77 -9.35 -7.05 0.52
CA PRO A 77 -10.75 -6.97 0.12
C PRO A 77 -11.64 -8.03 0.82
N SER A 78 -11.05 -9.13 1.32
CA SER A 78 -11.78 -10.29 1.85
C SER A 78 -12.10 -10.21 3.34
N THR A 79 -11.69 -9.15 4.04
CA THR A 79 -12.05 -8.93 5.45
C THR A 79 -12.89 -7.67 5.67
N PRO A 80 -14.07 -7.55 5.04
CA PRO A 80 -15.01 -6.50 5.39
C PRO A 80 -15.61 -6.81 6.78
N SER A 81 -14.92 -6.42 7.86
CA SER A 81 -15.54 -6.42 9.18
C SER A 81 -16.57 -5.29 9.20
N GLN A 82 -17.86 -5.61 9.19
CA GLN A 82 -18.95 -4.63 9.26
C GLN A 82 -18.91 -3.58 8.13
N GLY A 83 -18.61 -3.98 6.89
CA GLY A 83 -18.56 -3.05 5.74
C GLY A 83 -17.35 -2.11 5.73
N LYS A 84 -16.34 -2.38 6.56
CA LYS A 84 -15.12 -1.56 6.66
C LYS A 84 -13.97 -2.22 5.92
N LEU A 85 -13.31 -1.47 5.06
CA LEU A 85 -12.12 -1.92 4.37
C LEU A 85 -10.89 -1.70 5.25
N LYS A 86 -10.07 -2.74 5.43
CA LYS A 86 -8.89 -2.69 6.30
C LYS A 86 -7.62 -2.38 5.50
N LEU A 87 -7.06 -1.22 5.77
CA LEU A 87 -5.74 -0.81 5.31
C LEU A 87 -4.70 -1.13 6.39
N ALA A 88 -3.58 -1.71 5.97
CA ALA A 88 -2.50 -2.12 6.87
C ALA A 88 -1.12 -1.91 6.21
N ARG A 89 -0.06 -2.01 7.02
CA ARG A 89 1.35 -2.00 6.55
C ARG A 89 1.67 -0.80 5.63
N LEU A 90 1.09 0.37 5.92
CA LEU A 90 1.47 1.60 5.25
C LEU A 90 2.89 1.98 5.68
N ALA A 91 3.83 1.91 4.75
CA ALA A 91 5.23 2.23 4.98
C ALA A 91 5.74 3.12 3.85
N VAL A 92 6.52 4.14 4.21
CA VAL A 92 7.26 4.98 3.26
C VAL A 92 8.67 5.19 3.83
N LEU A 93 9.69 4.97 3.00
CA LEU A 93 11.08 5.17 3.37
C LEU A 93 11.34 6.62 3.82
N PRO A 94 12.16 6.87 4.85
CA PRO A 94 12.39 8.21 5.40
C PRO A 94 12.74 9.28 4.35
N ALA A 95 13.58 8.94 3.37
CA ALA A 95 14.02 9.85 2.29
C ALA A 95 12.88 10.35 1.38
N TYR A 96 11.73 9.68 1.40
CA TYR A 96 10.57 9.98 0.57
C TYR A 96 9.37 10.50 1.40
N ARG A 97 9.52 10.67 2.72
CA ARG A 97 8.44 11.22 3.57
C ARG A 97 8.24 12.72 3.36
N ARG A 98 7.08 13.23 3.82
CA ARG A 98 6.66 14.65 3.73
C ARG A 98 6.50 15.20 2.31
N LYS A 99 6.31 14.30 1.33
CA LYS A 99 6.05 14.60 -0.09
C LYS A 99 4.64 14.20 -0.56
N GLY A 100 3.75 13.84 0.36
CA GLY A 100 2.37 13.39 0.03
C GLY A 100 2.24 11.95 -0.48
N HIS A 101 3.33 11.18 -0.60
CA HIS A 101 3.28 9.81 -1.14
C HIS A 101 2.38 8.84 -0.34
N ALA A 102 2.34 8.99 0.99
CA ALA A 102 1.43 8.21 1.84
C ALA A 102 -0.05 8.55 1.57
N GLU A 103 -0.35 9.82 1.30
CA GLU A 103 -1.69 10.26 0.88
C GLU A 103 -2.09 9.59 -0.42
N ARG A 104 -1.20 9.66 -1.42
CA ARG A 104 -1.42 9.07 -2.74
C ARG A 104 -1.69 7.57 -2.67
N LEU A 105 -0.97 6.85 -1.81
CA LEU A 105 -1.21 5.43 -1.57
C LEU A 105 -2.63 5.18 -1.06
N VAL A 106 -3.09 5.95 -0.07
CA VAL A 106 -4.44 5.81 0.49
C VAL A 106 -5.51 6.20 -0.53
N GLU A 107 -5.32 7.32 -1.25
CA GLU A 107 -6.20 7.76 -2.34
C GLU A 107 -6.36 6.64 -3.38
N LYS A 108 -5.26 6.03 -3.81
CA LYS A 108 -5.34 4.99 -4.85
C LYS A 108 -6.08 3.75 -4.39
N VAL A 109 -5.94 3.38 -3.12
CA VAL A 109 -6.72 2.28 -2.58
C VAL A 109 -8.21 2.63 -2.52
N HIS A 110 -8.56 3.87 -2.16
CA HIS A 110 -9.95 4.32 -2.19
C HIS A 110 -10.54 4.30 -3.60
N GLU A 111 -9.78 4.75 -4.60
CA GLU A 111 -10.18 4.68 -6.01
C GLU A 111 -10.45 3.23 -6.42
N TRP A 112 -9.48 2.35 -6.21
CA TRP A 112 -9.59 0.92 -6.55
C TRP A 112 -10.80 0.27 -5.86
N ALA A 113 -10.99 0.53 -4.56
CA ALA A 113 -12.12 0.00 -3.81
C ALA A 113 -13.47 0.48 -4.34
N ARG A 114 -13.58 1.76 -4.72
CA ARG A 114 -14.81 2.31 -5.33
C ARG A 114 -15.09 1.70 -6.69
N GLU A 115 -14.06 1.50 -7.51
CA GLU A 115 -14.18 0.88 -8.83
C GLU A 115 -14.63 -0.59 -8.72
N GLU A 116 -14.06 -1.34 -7.79
CA GLU A 116 -14.46 -2.74 -7.54
C GLU A 116 -15.87 -2.88 -6.98
N LEU A 117 -16.29 -1.94 -6.11
CA LEU A 117 -17.68 -1.91 -5.65
C LEU A 117 -18.64 -1.62 -6.79
N ARG A 118 -18.31 -0.68 -7.68
CA ARG A 118 -19.09 -0.39 -8.89
C ARG A 118 -19.15 -1.56 -9.86
N SER A 119 -18.06 -2.33 -10.00
CA SER A 119 -18.00 -3.47 -10.93
C SER A 119 -18.78 -4.69 -10.42
N ARG A 120 -18.75 -4.94 -9.10
CA ARG A 120 -19.41 -6.10 -8.46
C ARG A 120 -20.87 -5.87 -8.13
N SER A 121 -21.31 -4.63 -8.07
CA SER A 121 -22.65 -4.29 -7.61
C SER A 121 -23.09 -3.03 -8.35
N GLY A 122 -24.20 -3.08 -9.08
CA GLY A 122 -24.93 -1.88 -9.54
C GLY A 122 -25.56 -1.11 -8.38
N VAL A 123 -24.84 -1.00 -7.26
CA VAL A 123 -25.27 -0.41 -6.00
C VAL A 123 -24.77 1.03 -5.95
N GLU A 124 -25.71 1.95 -5.70
CA GLU A 124 -25.49 3.38 -5.55
C GLU A 124 -24.45 3.72 -4.48
N GLU A 125 -23.85 4.91 -4.61
CA GLU A 125 -22.80 5.51 -3.78
C GLU A 125 -23.14 5.53 -2.27
N GLY A 126 -23.03 4.39 -1.60
CA GLY A 126 -23.12 4.26 -0.16
C GLY A 126 -21.75 4.38 0.49
N LYS A 127 -21.57 5.38 1.38
CA LYS A 127 -20.35 5.68 2.17
C LYS A 127 -19.54 4.45 2.57
N THR A 128 -18.54 4.09 1.76
CA THR A 128 -17.55 3.08 2.13
C THR A 128 -16.59 3.69 3.14
N THR A 129 -16.62 3.22 4.38
CA THR A 129 -15.75 3.72 5.44
C THR A 129 -14.48 2.87 5.46
N VAL A 130 -13.33 3.47 5.15
CA VAL A 130 -12.04 2.79 5.14
C VAL A 130 -11.33 3.03 6.48
N TRP A 131 -10.86 1.95 7.11
CA TRP A 131 -10.20 1.99 8.40
C TRP A 131 -8.73 1.64 8.24
N LEU A 132 -7.86 2.52 8.75
CA LEU A 132 -6.42 2.36 8.71
C LEU A 132 -5.92 1.98 10.11
N HIS A 133 -5.29 0.80 10.24
CA HIS A 133 -4.52 0.49 11.44
C HIS A 133 -3.15 1.17 11.29
N ALA A 134 -3.09 2.48 11.53
CA ALA A 134 -1.83 3.20 11.70
C ALA A 134 -1.38 3.08 13.16
N GLN A 135 -0.19 2.53 13.41
CA GLN A 135 0.50 2.77 14.67
C GLN A 135 1.20 4.14 14.59
N ILE A 136 1.13 4.89 15.70
CA ILE A 136 1.28 6.36 15.90
C ILE A 136 2.69 6.85 15.49
N PRO A 137 2.88 8.00 14.78
CA PRO A 137 2.23 9.31 14.98
C PRO A 137 1.50 9.86 13.74
N VAL A 138 0.77 9.02 13.02
CA VAL A 138 0.05 9.41 11.79
C VAL A 138 -1.41 9.81 12.03
N ILE A 139 -1.90 9.81 13.28
CA ILE A 139 -3.31 10.12 13.61
C ILE A 139 -3.75 11.50 13.10
N ARG A 140 -2.87 12.52 13.14
CA ARG A 140 -3.18 13.86 12.62
C ARG A 140 -3.34 13.92 11.10
N PHE A 141 -3.02 12.86 10.38
CA PHE A 141 -3.12 12.77 8.92
C PHE A 141 -4.52 12.34 8.44
N TYR A 142 -5.36 11.76 9.31
CA TYR A 142 -6.63 11.13 8.93
C TYR A 142 -7.88 11.86 9.46
N GLU A 143 -7.72 12.98 10.16
CA GLU A 143 -8.85 13.76 10.69
C GLU A 143 -9.41 14.80 9.68
N ARG A 144 -9.29 14.57 8.38
CA ARG A 144 -9.89 15.43 7.35
C ARG A 144 -10.81 14.67 6.41
#